data_AF-A0A3D2FI40-F1
#
_entry.id   AF-A0A3D2FI40-F1
#
_cell.length_a   1.000
_cell.length_b   1.000
_cell.length_c   1.000
_cell.angle_alpha   90.00
_cell.angle_beta   90.00
_cell.angle_gamma   90.00
#
_symmetry.space_group_name_H-M   'P 1'
#
loop_
_entity.id
_entity.type
_entity.pdbx_description
1 polymer ?
#
loop_
_entity_poly.entity_id
_entity_poly.type
_entity_poly.pdbx_seq_one_letter_code
_entity_poly.pdbx_strand_id
1 'polypeptide(L)'
;MITLGIESSCDETGVALYQMGRGLLAHALHTQIAMHSEYGGVVPELASRDHVQRVTPLVRQVLHEADISLEQVDAIAYTQGPGLGGALLVGASVANALAYALDIPTIGIHHLEGHLLSPLLSDPAPEFPFVALLVSGGHTQLMRVDGVGRYTLLGETLDDAAGEAFDKSAKLLGLGYPGGPALSSLAAQGKADRFKLPRPMLHSGDLDFSFSGLKTAVLTLTKQHEIDEQTRADIACATQDAIVDVLAYKARAALAQTGLDQLVVAGGVGANRLLRERLSRDIGKRGGKVFYPDLQFCTDNGAMIAFAGALRLAQQQGRKEYRFDVKPRWNLAEIG
;
A
#
# COMPACT_ATOMS: atom_id res chain seq x y z
N MET A 1 -12.01 21.12 10.51
CA MET A 1 -10.55 21.09 10.31
C MET A 1 -10.26 20.47 8.96
N ILE A 2 -9.60 21.20 8.07
CA ILE A 2 -9.17 20.78 6.73
C ILE A 2 -7.68 20.43 6.80
N THR A 3 -7.36 19.19 6.44
CA THR A 3 -5.99 18.68 6.40
C THR A 3 -5.57 18.45 4.95
N LEU A 4 -4.45 19.07 4.55
CA LEU A 4 -3.78 18.79 3.28
C LEU A 4 -2.81 17.61 3.48
N GLY A 5 -2.99 16.52 2.73
CA GLY A 5 -2.08 15.36 2.74
C GLY A 5 -1.15 15.37 1.53
N ILE A 6 0.13 15.07 1.74
CA ILE A 6 1.15 14.95 0.69
C ILE A 6 1.85 13.58 0.80
N GLU A 7 1.76 12.79 -0.26
CA GLU A 7 2.42 11.49 -0.44
C GLU A 7 3.47 11.60 -1.54
N SER A 8 4.70 11.17 -1.24
CA SER A 8 5.86 11.16 -2.15
C SER A 8 6.92 10.14 -1.71
N SER A 9 6.50 8.99 -1.18
CA SER A 9 7.41 7.97 -0.64
C SER A 9 8.18 7.21 -1.71
N CYS A 10 7.62 7.05 -2.91
CA CYS A 10 8.17 6.19 -3.97
C CYS A 10 8.02 6.81 -5.38
N ASP A 11 7.05 6.36 -6.18
CA ASP A 11 6.87 6.76 -7.59
C ASP A 11 5.47 7.34 -7.90
N GLU A 12 4.68 7.57 -6.86
CA GLU A 12 3.45 8.35 -6.90
C GLU A 12 3.58 9.68 -6.16
N THR A 13 3.16 10.77 -6.82
CA THR A 13 2.91 12.04 -6.13
C THR A 13 1.41 12.15 -5.86
N GLY A 14 1.01 12.00 -4.60
CA GLY A 14 -0.38 12.10 -4.17
C GLY A 14 -0.62 13.35 -3.34
N VAL A 15 -1.69 14.08 -3.65
CA VAL A 15 -2.15 15.20 -2.81
C VAL A 15 -3.65 15.08 -2.57
N ALA A 16 -4.11 15.41 -1.37
CA ALA A 16 -5.54 15.44 -1.07
C ALA A 16 -5.91 16.44 0.03
N LEU A 17 -7.16 16.89 0.00
CA LEU A 17 -7.78 17.67 1.07
C LEU A 17 -8.84 16.81 1.75
N TYR A 18 -8.73 16.65 3.06
CA TYR A 18 -9.70 15.93 3.88
C TYR A 18 -10.25 16.83 4.98
N GLN A 19 -11.57 16.82 5.18
CA GLN A 19 -12.23 17.60 6.23
C GLN A 19 -12.91 16.68 7.24
N MET A 20 -12.49 16.77 8.51
CA MET A 20 -13.13 16.04 9.60
C MET A 20 -14.63 16.33 9.67
N GLY A 21 -15.45 15.27 9.68
CA GLY A 21 -16.92 15.34 9.70
C GLY A 21 -17.59 15.52 8.34
N ARG A 22 -16.84 15.82 7.26
CA ARG A 22 -17.36 15.94 5.89
C ARG A 22 -16.81 14.88 4.93
N GLY A 23 -15.55 14.47 5.12
CA GLY A 23 -14.88 13.48 4.28
C GLY A 23 -13.85 14.09 3.34
N LEU A 24 -13.52 13.36 2.27
CA LEU A 24 -12.57 13.78 1.24
C LEU A 24 -13.16 14.90 0.38
N LEU A 25 -12.44 16.02 0.25
CA LEU A 25 -12.89 17.19 -0.52
C LEU A 25 -12.37 17.16 -1.97
N ALA A 26 -11.09 16.83 -2.13
CA ALA A 26 -10.43 16.68 -3.43
C ALA A 26 -9.21 15.77 -3.27
N HIS A 27 -8.84 15.10 -4.35
CA HIS A 27 -7.66 14.24 -4.41
C HIS A 27 -7.11 14.22 -5.84
N ALA A 28 -5.80 14.39 -5.95
CA ALA A 28 -5.08 14.30 -7.20
C ALA A 28 -3.87 13.37 -7.05
N LEU A 29 -3.56 12.65 -8.13
CA LEU A 29 -2.48 11.65 -8.18
C LEU A 29 -1.72 11.79 -9.50
N HIS A 30 -0.40 11.78 -9.42
CA HIS A 30 0.48 11.58 -10.56
C HIS A 30 1.32 10.33 -10.36
N THR A 31 1.29 9.41 -11.31
CA THR A 31 2.11 8.19 -11.30
C THR A 31 3.27 8.31 -12.29
N GLN A 32 4.45 7.85 -11.87
CA GLN A 32 5.68 7.84 -12.67
C GLN A 32 5.92 6.50 -13.38
N ILE A 33 4.96 5.57 -13.35
CA ILE A 33 5.10 4.21 -13.91
C ILE A 33 5.67 4.21 -15.35
N ALA A 34 5.18 5.09 -16.21
CA ALA A 34 5.63 5.16 -17.61
C ALA A 34 7.14 5.46 -17.71
N MET A 35 7.65 6.34 -16.86
CA MET A 35 9.08 6.71 -16.80
C MET A 35 9.92 5.53 -16.31
N HIS A 36 9.47 4.85 -15.25
CA HIS A 36 10.22 3.75 -14.63
C HIS A 36 10.13 2.42 -15.41
N SER A 37 9.10 2.26 -16.24
CA SER A 37 8.94 1.08 -17.10
C SER A 37 10.11 0.90 -18.08
N GLU A 38 10.76 1.99 -18.53
CA GLU A 38 11.94 1.92 -19.41
C GLU A 38 13.16 1.29 -18.73
N TYR A 39 13.21 1.34 -17.40
CA TYR A 39 14.31 0.82 -16.57
C TYR A 39 13.97 -0.51 -15.89
N GLY A 40 12.71 -0.95 -15.98
CA GLY A 40 12.22 -2.18 -15.35
C GLY A 40 12.13 -2.11 -13.82
N GLY A 41 11.97 -0.91 -13.27
CA GLY A 41 11.83 -0.63 -11.84
C GLY A 41 12.10 0.84 -11.51
N VAL A 42 11.74 1.26 -10.29
CA VAL A 42 11.87 2.66 -9.86
C VAL A 42 13.34 3.09 -9.82
N VAL A 43 13.65 4.21 -10.48
CA VAL A 43 14.96 4.88 -10.43
C VAL A 43 14.88 6.04 -9.42
N PRO A 44 15.53 5.95 -8.24
CA PRO A 44 15.29 6.90 -7.14
C PRO A 44 15.55 8.38 -7.46
N GLU A 45 16.58 8.67 -8.25
CA GLU A 45 16.91 10.05 -8.65
C GLU A 45 15.85 10.64 -9.60
N LEU A 46 15.36 9.84 -10.55
CA LEU A 46 14.31 10.28 -11.48
C LEU A 46 13.00 10.52 -10.72
N ALA A 47 12.67 9.64 -9.77
CA ALA A 47 11.49 9.80 -8.94
C ALA A 47 11.51 11.09 -8.13
N SER A 48 12.65 11.37 -7.48
CA SER A 48 12.86 12.59 -6.70
C SER A 48 12.68 13.85 -7.56
N ARG A 49 13.22 13.86 -8.79
CA ARG A 49 13.09 15.00 -9.71
C ARG A 49 11.66 15.23 -10.17
N ASP A 50 10.92 14.16 -10.45
CA ASP A 50 9.54 14.28 -10.87
C ASP A 50 8.66 14.80 -9.72
N HIS A 51 8.82 14.32 -8.48
CA HIS A 51 8.10 14.87 -7.33
C HIS A 51 8.26 16.39 -7.21
N VAL A 52 9.47 16.93 -7.42
CA VAL A 52 9.73 18.39 -7.38
C VAL A 52 8.85 19.13 -8.39
N GLN A 53 8.62 18.55 -9.56
CA GLN A 53 7.79 19.13 -10.60
C GLN A 53 6.29 18.99 -10.34
N ARG A 54 5.87 18.01 -9.52
CA ARG A 54 4.47 17.60 -9.39
C ARG A 54 3.77 18.06 -8.11
N VAL A 55 4.46 18.10 -6.97
CA VAL A 55 3.80 18.38 -5.67
C VAL A 55 3.06 19.73 -5.71
N THR A 56 3.73 20.82 -6.09
CA THR A 56 3.12 22.16 -6.08
C THR A 56 1.95 22.30 -7.08
N PRO A 57 2.05 21.86 -8.35
CA PRO A 57 0.90 21.83 -9.25
C PRO A 57 -0.28 21.02 -8.72
N LEU A 58 -0.04 19.85 -8.11
CA LEU A 58 -1.11 19.01 -7.56
C LEU A 58 -1.79 19.66 -6.34
N VAL A 59 -1.04 20.37 -5.48
CA VAL A 59 -1.62 21.19 -4.39
C VAL A 59 -2.56 22.24 -4.95
N ARG A 60 -2.16 22.98 -6.00
CA ARG A 60 -3.04 23.97 -6.64
C ARG A 60 -4.28 23.33 -7.26
N GLN A 61 -4.12 22.16 -7.86
CA GLN A 61 -5.22 21.40 -8.46
C GLN A 61 -6.26 21.03 -7.39
N VAL A 62 -5.86 20.41 -6.28
CA VAL A 62 -6.84 19.99 -5.25
C VAL A 62 -7.52 21.17 -4.56
N LEU A 63 -6.82 22.29 -4.36
CA LEU A 63 -7.41 23.52 -3.82
C LEU A 63 -8.47 24.09 -4.76
N HIS A 64 -8.18 24.12 -6.06
CA HIS A 64 -9.13 24.57 -7.08
C HIS A 64 -10.34 23.62 -7.18
N GLU A 65 -10.12 22.31 -7.22
CA GLU A 65 -11.20 21.30 -7.28
C GLU A 65 -12.12 21.35 -6.05
N ALA A 66 -11.56 21.62 -4.86
CA ALA A 66 -12.32 21.75 -3.62
C ALA A 66 -12.98 23.14 -3.43
N ASP A 67 -12.69 24.10 -4.30
CA ASP A 67 -13.08 25.52 -4.16
C ASP A 67 -12.66 26.12 -2.81
N ILE A 68 -11.39 25.90 -2.44
CA ILE A 68 -10.82 26.30 -1.15
C ILE A 68 -9.52 27.08 -1.36
N SER A 69 -9.35 28.18 -0.62
CA SER A 69 -8.09 28.93 -0.57
C SER A 69 -7.08 28.24 0.34
N LEU A 70 -5.79 28.44 0.08
CA LEU A 70 -4.72 27.82 0.86
C LEU A 70 -4.78 28.22 2.35
N GLU A 71 -5.24 29.44 2.65
CA GLU A 71 -5.40 29.99 4.00
C GLU A 71 -6.49 29.31 4.83
N GLN A 72 -7.37 28.53 4.20
CA GLN A 72 -8.40 27.74 4.89
C GLN A 72 -7.89 26.36 5.31
N VAL A 73 -6.66 25.97 4.93
CA VAL A 73 -6.04 24.72 5.39
C VAL A 73 -5.60 24.88 6.83
N ASP A 74 -6.07 24.00 7.71
CA ASP A 74 -5.79 24.08 9.14
C ASP A 74 -4.52 23.32 9.56
N ALA A 75 -4.08 22.34 8.75
CA ALA A 75 -2.88 21.55 8.99
C ALA A 75 -2.38 20.84 7.72
N ILE A 76 -1.10 20.50 7.70
CA ILE A 76 -0.48 19.74 6.59
C ILE A 76 0.10 18.42 7.11
N ALA A 77 -0.41 17.32 6.59
CA ALA A 77 0.12 15.98 6.79
C ALA A 77 1.02 15.58 5.63
N TYR A 78 2.14 14.93 5.91
CA TYR A 78 3.05 14.45 4.88
C TYR A 78 3.64 13.09 5.24
N THR A 79 3.95 12.29 4.24
CA THR A 79 4.64 11.02 4.46
C THR A 79 6.08 11.28 4.91
N GLN A 80 6.39 10.95 6.16
CA GLN A 80 7.74 11.08 6.71
C GLN A 80 8.59 9.83 6.44
N GLY A 81 7.93 8.69 6.21
CA GLY A 81 8.55 7.42 5.84
C GLY A 81 7.67 6.22 6.21
N PRO A 82 8.12 4.98 5.95
CA PRO A 82 9.29 4.60 5.17
C PRO A 82 9.15 4.95 3.69
N GLY A 83 10.26 4.89 2.94
CA GLY A 83 10.29 5.22 1.51
C GLY A 83 11.68 5.61 1.00
N LEU A 84 11.75 6.05 -0.25
CA LEU A 84 12.97 6.54 -0.88
C LEU A 84 13.34 7.90 -0.29
N GLY A 85 14.54 8.01 0.29
CA GLY A 85 14.96 9.22 1.02
C GLY A 85 14.87 10.51 0.21
N GLY A 86 15.29 10.48 -1.07
CA GLY A 86 15.18 11.64 -1.96
C GLY A 86 13.72 12.04 -2.24
N ALA A 87 12.84 11.07 -2.47
CA ALA A 87 11.43 11.29 -2.72
C ALA A 87 10.71 11.84 -1.48
N LEU A 88 10.93 11.24 -0.31
CA LEU A 88 10.38 11.70 0.98
C LEU A 88 10.78 13.14 1.29
N LEU A 89 12.03 13.51 1.03
CA LEU A 89 12.53 14.86 1.28
C LEU A 89 11.74 15.92 0.51
N VAL A 90 11.29 15.62 -0.70
CA VAL A 90 10.51 16.57 -1.51
C VAL A 90 9.18 16.89 -0.85
N GLY A 91 8.37 15.87 -0.53
CA GLY A 91 7.08 16.05 0.12
C GLY A 91 7.19 16.71 1.50
N ALA A 92 8.14 16.24 2.33
CA ALA A 92 8.39 16.81 3.65
C ALA A 92 8.83 18.28 3.58
N SER A 93 9.70 18.64 2.64
CA SER A 93 10.17 20.02 2.47
C SER A 93 9.04 20.96 2.05
N VAL A 94 8.22 20.54 1.08
CA VAL A 94 7.08 21.35 0.61
C VAL A 94 6.04 21.51 1.72
N ALA A 95 5.70 20.43 2.42
CA ALA A 95 4.74 20.46 3.52
C ALA A 95 5.14 21.45 4.61
N ASN A 96 6.39 21.36 5.08
CA ASN A 96 6.88 22.23 6.16
C ASN A 96 7.06 23.68 5.71
N ALA A 97 7.47 23.93 4.45
CA ALA A 97 7.57 25.29 3.92
C ALA A 97 6.19 25.97 3.81
N LEU A 98 5.18 25.25 3.31
CA LEU A 98 3.80 25.76 3.23
C LEU A 98 3.22 26.02 4.61
N ALA A 99 3.38 25.07 5.53
CA ALA A 99 2.87 25.21 6.89
C ALA A 99 3.54 26.37 7.65
N TYR A 100 4.85 26.56 7.47
CA TYR A 100 5.57 27.71 8.02
C TYR A 100 5.01 29.03 7.50
N ALA A 101 4.75 29.13 6.19
CA ALA A 101 4.22 30.34 5.59
C ALA A 101 2.79 30.68 6.07
N LEU A 102 1.99 29.67 6.41
CA LEU A 102 0.61 29.80 6.88
C LEU A 102 0.49 29.89 8.41
N ASP A 103 1.58 29.66 9.13
CA ASP A 103 1.60 29.45 10.58
C ASP A 103 0.58 28.39 11.06
N ILE A 104 0.62 27.20 10.45
CA ILE A 104 -0.25 26.05 10.79
C ILE A 104 0.57 24.82 11.15
N PRO A 105 0.06 23.87 11.97
CA PRO A 105 0.82 22.69 12.33
C PRO A 105 1.11 21.76 11.13
N THR A 106 2.24 21.04 11.22
CA THR A 106 2.52 19.88 10.38
C THR A 106 2.41 18.58 11.16
N ILE A 107 2.25 17.48 10.43
CA ILE A 107 2.34 16.14 10.98
C ILE A 107 3.02 15.16 10.01
N GLY A 108 4.08 14.51 10.49
CA GLY A 108 4.73 13.41 9.80
C GLY A 108 3.94 12.12 9.99
N ILE A 109 3.53 11.52 8.87
CA ILE A 109 2.73 10.30 8.83
C ILE A 109 3.59 9.13 8.38
N HIS A 110 3.39 7.99 9.06
CA HIS A 110 3.97 6.75 8.62
C HIS A 110 3.21 6.23 7.40
N HIS A 111 3.92 5.96 6.31
CA HIS A 111 3.33 5.55 5.03
C HIS A 111 2.39 4.35 5.18
N LEU A 112 2.84 3.29 5.87
CA LEU A 112 2.01 2.11 6.14
C LEU A 112 0.83 2.39 7.08
N GLU A 113 0.90 3.40 7.95
CA GLU A 113 -0.27 3.82 8.74
C GLU A 113 -1.34 4.42 7.82
N GLY A 114 -0.93 5.21 6.82
CA GLY A 114 -1.83 5.68 5.76
C GLY A 114 -2.57 4.52 5.10
N HIS A 115 -1.83 3.53 4.59
CA HIS A 115 -2.41 2.33 3.99
C HIS A 115 -3.36 1.60 4.93
N LEU A 116 -2.94 1.38 6.19
CA LEU A 116 -3.72 0.67 7.22
C LEU A 116 -5.05 1.37 7.54
N LEU A 117 -5.07 2.70 7.55
CA LEU A 117 -6.26 3.51 7.85
C LEU A 117 -7.11 3.83 6.61
N SER A 118 -6.56 3.69 5.41
CA SER A 118 -7.28 3.99 4.15
C SER A 118 -8.66 3.33 4.01
N PRO A 119 -8.93 2.11 4.53
CA PRO A 119 -10.24 1.47 4.36
C PRO A 119 -11.34 2.12 5.23
N LEU A 120 -10.95 2.94 6.22
CA LEU A 120 -11.89 3.78 6.98
C LEU A 120 -12.43 4.97 6.16
N LEU A 121 -11.86 5.25 4.98
CA LEU A 121 -12.41 6.22 4.02
C LEU A 121 -13.60 5.68 3.23
N SER A 122 -13.79 4.36 3.20
CA SER A 122 -14.84 3.69 2.42
C SER A 122 -16.11 3.48 3.26
N ASP A 123 -17.25 3.32 2.60
CA ASP A 123 -18.53 2.97 3.24
C ASP A 123 -19.02 1.60 2.74
N PRO A 124 -19.22 0.59 3.62
CA PRO A 124 -19.03 0.63 5.07
C PRO A 124 -17.55 0.60 5.49
N ALA A 125 -17.23 1.37 6.54
CA ALA A 125 -15.91 1.38 7.17
C ALA A 125 -15.78 0.24 8.21
N PRO A 126 -14.58 -0.33 8.42
CA PRO A 126 -14.32 -1.23 9.54
C PRO A 126 -14.35 -0.50 10.88
N GLU A 127 -14.68 -1.21 11.95
CA GLU A 127 -14.58 -0.69 13.33
C GLU A 127 -13.36 -1.29 14.04
N PHE A 128 -12.70 -0.53 14.91
CA PHE A 128 -11.65 -1.11 15.76
C PHE A 128 -12.25 -2.05 16.83
N PRO A 129 -11.59 -3.17 17.20
CA PRO A 129 -10.32 -3.67 16.64
C PRO A 129 -10.52 -4.57 15.40
N PHE A 130 -9.48 -4.63 14.55
CA PHE A 130 -9.43 -5.52 13.39
C PHE A 130 -8.04 -6.08 13.14
N VAL A 131 -7.95 -7.15 12.32
CA VAL A 131 -6.68 -7.60 11.74
C VAL A 131 -6.47 -6.88 10.41
N ALA A 132 -5.28 -6.35 10.16
CA ALA A 132 -4.89 -5.78 8.88
C ALA A 132 -3.88 -6.69 8.18
N LEU A 133 -4.11 -6.98 6.90
CA LEU A 133 -3.15 -7.55 5.96
C LEU A 133 -2.63 -6.42 5.06
N LEU A 134 -1.40 -5.99 5.33
CA LEU A 134 -0.67 -5.01 4.52
C LEU A 134 0.13 -5.73 3.45
N VAL A 135 -0.25 -5.60 2.19
CA VAL A 135 0.39 -6.27 1.05
C VAL A 135 0.68 -5.28 -0.09
N SER A 136 1.89 -4.73 -0.10
CA SER A 136 2.36 -3.78 -1.12
C SER A 136 3.55 -4.36 -1.90
N GLY A 137 4.19 -3.54 -2.75
CA GLY A 137 5.42 -3.91 -3.45
C GLY A 137 6.54 -4.32 -2.48
N GLY A 138 6.73 -3.55 -1.41
CA GLY A 138 7.83 -3.74 -0.45
C GLY A 138 7.43 -4.29 0.93
N HIS A 139 6.13 -4.51 1.19
CA HIS A 139 5.68 -4.95 2.51
C HIS A 139 4.68 -6.10 2.42
N THR A 140 4.81 -7.07 3.31
CA THR A 140 3.79 -8.10 3.55
C THR A 140 3.74 -8.38 5.05
N GLN A 141 2.72 -7.84 5.71
CA GLN A 141 2.59 -7.88 7.17
C GLN A 141 1.15 -8.17 7.59
N LEU A 142 1.01 -8.89 8.70
CA LEU A 142 -0.22 -9.04 9.45
C LEU A 142 -0.12 -8.25 10.73
N MET A 143 -1.11 -7.41 11.00
CA MET A 143 -1.13 -6.57 12.20
C MET A 143 -2.47 -6.63 12.90
N ARG A 144 -2.46 -6.57 14.22
CA ARG A 144 -3.64 -6.26 15.03
C ARG A 144 -3.71 -4.75 15.21
N VAL A 145 -4.89 -4.20 14.97
CA VAL A 145 -5.15 -2.77 15.02
C VAL A 145 -6.23 -2.50 16.06
N ASP A 146 -5.83 -1.93 17.20
CA ASP A 146 -6.76 -1.59 18.30
C ASP A 146 -7.22 -0.13 18.27
N GLY A 147 -6.64 0.68 17.38
CA GLY A 147 -6.95 2.10 17.21
C GLY A 147 -5.83 2.83 16.46
N VAL A 148 -6.03 4.12 16.17
CA VAL A 148 -5.00 4.98 15.55
C VAL A 148 -3.78 5.05 16.47
N GLY A 149 -2.60 4.77 15.92
CA GLY A 149 -1.34 4.68 16.66
C GLY A 149 -1.19 3.44 17.57
N ARG A 150 -2.11 2.47 17.49
CA ARG A 150 -2.12 1.28 18.35
C ARG A 150 -2.08 0.02 17.50
N TYR A 151 -0.88 -0.34 17.07
CA TYR A 151 -0.65 -1.45 16.13
C TYR A 151 0.30 -2.48 16.73
N THR A 152 -0.08 -3.75 16.65
CA THR A 152 0.76 -4.88 17.07
C THR A 152 1.07 -5.75 15.86
N LEU A 153 2.36 -5.96 15.57
CA LEU A 153 2.78 -6.88 14.52
C LEU A 153 2.46 -8.32 14.94
N LEU A 154 1.77 -9.06 14.05
CA LEU A 154 1.42 -10.46 14.24
C LEU A 154 2.34 -11.40 13.45
N GLY A 155 2.80 -10.95 12.27
CA GLY A 155 3.76 -11.65 11.43
C GLY A 155 4.13 -10.84 10.20
N GLU A 156 5.29 -11.11 9.64
CA GLU A 156 5.79 -10.42 8.45
C GLU A 156 6.54 -11.32 7.49
N THR A 157 6.82 -10.84 6.29
CA THR A 157 7.71 -11.57 5.38
C THR A 157 9.14 -11.58 5.90
N LEU A 158 9.76 -12.76 5.86
CA LEU A 158 11.18 -12.93 6.20
C LEU A 158 12.10 -12.66 5.00
N ASP A 159 11.54 -12.52 3.80
CA ASP A 159 12.27 -12.29 2.57
C ASP A 159 11.53 -11.32 1.61
N ASP A 160 11.17 -11.76 0.41
CA ASP A 160 10.46 -10.96 -0.58
C ASP A 160 9.04 -10.66 -0.08
N ALA A 161 8.57 -9.43 -0.30
CA ALA A 161 7.14 -9.13 -0.16
C ALA A 161 6.33 -9.78 -1.29
N ALA A 162 5.02 -9.94 -1.09
CA ALA A 162 4.12 -10.52 -2.08
C ALA A 162 4.12 -9.74 -3.41
N GLY A 163 4.13 -8.41 -3.36
CA GLY A 163 4.20 -7.57 -4.56
C GLY A 163 5.50 -7.77 -5.32
N GLU A 164 6.64 -7.78 -4.62
CA GLU A 164 7.94 -8.08 -5.22
C GLU A 164 8.01 -9.49 -5.83
N ALA A 165 7.38 -10.49 -5.19
CA ALA A 165 7.29 -11.84 -5.74
C ALA A 165 6.47 -11.89 -7.04
N PHE A 166 5.38 -11.12 -7.12
CA PHE A 166 4.62 -10.92 -8.35
C PHE A 166 5.49 -10.28 -9.45
N ASP A 167 6.18 -9.19 -9.14
CA ASP A 167 7.00 -8.45 -10.13
C ASP A 167 8.19 -9.28 -10.64
N LYS A 168 8.90 -9.95 -9.74
CA LYS A 168 10.02 -10.84 -10.11
C LYS A 168 9.55 -11.99 -10.98
N SER A 169 8.40 -12.58 -10.69
CA SER A 169 7.82 -13.66 -11.50
C SER A 169 7.34 -13.16 -12.86
N ALA A 170 6.73 -11.97 -12.90
CA ALA A 170 6.30 -11.33 -14.14
C ALA A 170 7.48 -11.09 -15.09
N LYS A 171 8.60 -10.60 -14.55
CA LYS A 171 9.84 -10.39 -15.31
C LYS A 171 10.40 -11.68 -15.91
N LEU A 172 10.35 -12.80 -15.18
CA LEU A 172 10.76 -14.10 -15.69
C LEU A 172 9.87 -14.61 -16.84
N LEU A 173 8.61 -14.19 -16.86
CA LEU A 173 7.67 -14.47 -17.93
C LEU A 173 7.75 -13.45 -19.07
N GLY A 174 8.72 -12.52 -19.06
CA GLY A 174 8.86 -11.48 -20.08
C GLY A 174 7.74 -10.44 -20.06
N LEU A 175 7.11 -10.23 -18.90
CA LEU A 175 6.15 -9.15 -18.71
C LEU A 175 6.87 -7.87 -18.28
N GLY A 176 6.31 -6.72 -18.67
CA GLY A 176 6.83 -5.39 -18.32
C GLY A 176 6.59 -5.01 -16.86
N TYR A 177 6.95 -3.77 -16.52
CA TYR A 177 6.70 -3.15 -15.21
C TYR A 177 5.48 -2.20 -15.31
N PRO A 178 4.54 -2.19 -14.33
CA PRO A 178 4.49 -3.02 -13.13
C PRO A 178 4.08 -4.47 -13.43
N GLY A 179 4.76 -5.42 -12.78
CA GLY A 179 4.64 -6.83 -13.10
C GLY A 179 3.41 -7.50 -12.50
N GLY A 180 2.99 -7.09 -11.29
CA GLY A 180 1.83 -7.66 -10.61
C GLY A 180 0.52 -7.59 -11.41
N PRO A 181 0.08 -6.40 -11.89
CA PRO A 181 -1.11 -6.29 -12.73
C PRO A 181 -1.00 -7.07 -14.04
N ALA A 182 0.18 -7.05 -14.68
CA ALA A 182 0.42 -7.79 -15.93
C ALA A 182 0.32 -9.31 -15.72
N LEU A 183 0.94 -9.83 -14.65
CA LEU A 183 0.89 -11.24 -14.28
C LEU A 183 -0.54 -11.64 -13.93
N SER A 184 -1.28 -10.83 -13.17
CA SER A 184 -2.68 -11.10 -12.85
C SER A 184 -3.58 -11.15 -14.08
N SER A 185 -3.32 -10.28 -15.06
CA SER A 185 -4.10 -10.26 -16.31
C SER A 185 -3.82 -11.49 -17.17
N LEU A 186 -2.56 -11.92 -17.22
CA LEU A 186 -2.15 -13.13 -17.93
C LEU A 186 -2.66 -14.41 -17.22
N ALA A 187 -2.65 -14.43 -15.89
CA ALA A 187 -3.15 -15.54 -15.07
C ALA A 187 -4.62 -15.88 -15.34
N ALA A 188 -5.45 -14.89 -15.68
CA ALA A 188 -6.87 -15.11 -16.02
C ALA A 188 -7.09 -15.97 -17.28
N GLN A 189 -6.06 -16.14 -18.11
CA GLN A 189 -6.06 -16.97 -19.31
C GLN A 189 -5.42 -18.35 -19.08
N GLY A 190 -4.91 -18.57 -17.86
CA GLY A 190 -4.24 -19.81 -17.49
C GLY A 190 -5.23 -20.94 -17.15
N LYS A 191 -4.78 -22.17 -17.36
CA LYS A 191 -5.44 -23.39 -16.93
C LYS A 191 -5.04 -23.69 -15.50
N ALA A 192 -6.02 -23.64 -14.59
CA ALA A 192 -5.85 -24.04 -13.21
C ALA A 192 -5.25 -25.45 -13.10
N ASP A 193 -4.47 -25.68 -12.04
CA ASP A 193 -3.87 -26.97 -11.67
C ASP A 193 -2.86 -27.61 -12.66
N ARG A 194 -2.54 -26.98 -13.81
CA ARG A 194 -1.48 -27.50 -14.71
C ARG A 194 -0.12 -27.54 -14.03
N PHE A 195 0.21 -26.49 -13.27
CA PHE A 195 1.47 -26.37 -12.54
C PHE A 195 1.21 -26.17 -11.04
N LYS A 196 2.06 -26.79 -10.21
CA LYS A 196 2.00 -26.64 -8.76
C LYS A 196 3.28 -26.01 -8.25
N LEU A 197 3.17 -24.78 -7.79
CA LEU A 197 4.24 -24.05 -7.11
C LEU A 197 4.19 -24.26 -5.59
N PRO A 198 5.31 -24.13 -4.87
CA PRO A 198 5.32 -24.28 -3.41
C PRO A 198 4.47 -23.21 -2.73
N ARG A 199 3.94 -23.50 -1.54
CA ARG A 199 3.30 -22.53 -0.63
C ARG A 199 4.14 -22.44 0.65
N PRO A 200 5.24 -21.66 0.66
CA PRO A 200 6.17 -21.62 1.78
C PRO A 200 5.48 -21.17 3.07
N MET A 201 5.97 -21.69 4.20
CA MET A 201 5.51 -21.32 5.56
C MET A 201 4.01 -21.52 5.85
N LEU A 202 3.25 -22.16 4.97
CA LEU A 202 1.81 -22.37 5.18
C LEU A 202 1.50 -23.13 6.49
N HIS A 203 2.40 -24.02 6.90
CA HIS A 203 2.23 -24.87 8.08
C HIS A 203 3.32 -24.66 9.15
N SER A 204 3.99 -23.50 9.14
CA SER A 204 5.04 -23.18 10.13
C SER A 204 4.50 -23.00 11.57
N GLY A 205 3.21 -22.69 11.72
CA GLY A 205 2.57 -22.43 13.02
C GLY A 205 2.61 -20.97 13.44
N ASP A 206 3.56 -20.19 12.92
CA ASP A 206 3.60 -18.72 13.00
C ASP A 206 2.73 -18.05 11.93
N LEU A 207 2.73 -16.71 11.92
CA LEU A 207 2.05 -15.86 10.96
C LEU A 207 3.01 -15.20 9.94
N ASP A 208 4.26 -15.66 9.90
CA ASP A 208 5.27 -15.11 9.00
C ASP A 208 5.12 -15.66 7.57
N PHE A 209 5.71 -14.93 6.62
CA PHE A 209 5.66 -15.21 5.19
C PHE A 209 7.05 -15.45 4.60
N SER A 210 7.09 -16.16 3.48
CA SER A 210 8.27 -16.26 2.62
C SER A 210 7.81 -16.49 1.18
N PHE A 211 8.35 -15.70 0.26
CA PHE A 211 8.02 -15.75 -1.17
C PHE A 211 9.26 -15.85 -2.07
N SER A 212 10.47 -15.64 -1.56
CA SER A 212 11.71 -15.67 -2.38
C SER A 212 11.91 -16.98 -3.15
N GLY A 213 11.51 -18.11 -2.56
CA GLY A 213 11.56 -19.43 -3.19
C GLY A 213 10.66 -19.59 -4.42
N LEU A 214 9.60 -18.77 -4.55
CA LEU A 214 8.69 -18.83 -5.70
C LEU A 214 9.40 -18.42 -6.99
N LYS A 215 10.26 -17.41 -6.95
CA LYS A 215 11.04 -16.97 -8.11
C LYS A 215 11.84 -18.14 -8.70
N THR A 216 12.51 -18.91 -7.84
CA THR A 216 13.30 -20.06 -8.26
C THR A 216 12.43 -21.16 -8.86
N ALA A 217 11.27 -21.44 -8.25
CA ALA A 217 10.33 -22.42 -8.77
C ALA A 217 9.75 -22.01 -10.14
N VAL A 218 9.38 -20.74 -10.31
CA VAL A 218 8.94 -20.17 -11.60
C VAL A 218 10.05 -20.28 -12.64
N LEU A 219 11.29 -19.87 -12.31
CA LEU A 219 12.44 -19.99 -13.22
C LEU A 219 12.70 -21.44 -13.66
N THR A 220 12.50 -22.41 -12.77
CA THR A 220 12.63 -23.83 -13.12
C THR A 220 11.57 -24.23 -14.15
N LEU A 221 10.31 -23.84 -13.96
CA LEU A 221 9.26 -24.11 -14.94
C LEU A 221 9.55 -23.47 -16.30
N THR A 222 10.08 -22.24 -16.32
CA THR A 222 10.40 -21.57 -17.59
C THR A 222 11.57 -22.22 -18.34
N LYS A 223 12.41 -23.00 -17.67
CA LYS A 223 13.50 -23.78 -18.28
C LYS A 223 13.11 -25.19 -18.68
N GLN A 224 12.11 -25.77 -18.02
CA GLN A 224 11.65 -27.15 -18.25
C GLN A 224 10.61 -27.26 -19.37
N HIS A 225 9.99 -26.15 -19.75
CA HIS A 225 8.93 -26.11 -20.73
C HIS A 225 9.24 -25.09 -21.84
N GLU A 226 8.72 -25.35 -23.03
CA GLU A 226 8.67 -24.34 -24.08
C GLU A 226 7.72 -23.21 -23.66
N ILE A 227 8.17 -21.97 -23.81
CA ILE A 227 7.47 -20.79 -23.32
C ILE A 227 6.62 -20.19 -24.43
N ASP A 228 5.54 -20.92 -24.76
CA ASP A 228 4.44 -20.40 -25.57
C ASP A 228 3.47 -19.54 -24.73
N GLU A 229 2.52 -18.90 -25.39
CA GLU A 229 1.57 -17.99 -24.75
C GLU A 229 0.75 -18.67 -23.64
N GLN A 230 0.26 -19.90 -23.90
CA GLN A 230 -0.54 -20.64 -22.93
C GLN A 230 0.31 -21.11 -21.74
N THR A 231 1.53 -21.57 -21.95
CA THR A 231 2.42 -21.99 -20.86
C THR A 231 2.80 -20.82 -19.97
N ARG A 232 3.01 -19.62 -20.54
CA ARG A 232 3.18 -18.40 -19.74
C ARG A 232 1.93 -18.09 -18.90
N ALA A 233 0.74 -18.22 -19.48
CA ALA A 233 -0.53 -18.03 -18.77
C ALA A 233 -0.72 -19.03 -17.63
N ASP A 234 -0.38 -20.30 -17.85
CA ASP A 234 -0.52 -21.36 -16.87
C ASP A 234 0.48 -21.20 -15.72
N ILE A 235 1.73 -20.77 -16.00
CA ILE A 235 2.71 -20.44 -14.96
C ILE A 235 2.27 -19.20 -14.17
N ALA A 236 1.75 -18.17 -14.84
CA ALA A 236 1.22 -16.97 -14.18
C ALA A 236 0.06 -17.31 -13.25
N CYS A 237 -0.88 -18.16 -13.70
CA CYS A 237 -1.98 -18.68 -12.90
C CYS A 237 -1.49 -19.43 -11.66
N ALA A 238 -0.58 -20.40 -11.83
CA ALA A 238 -0.02 -21.14 -10.70
C ALA A 238 0.75 -20.25 -9.71
N THR A 239 1.39 -19.18 -10.20
CA THR A 239 2.12 -18.21 -9.38
C THR A 239 1.16 -17.38 -8.54
N GLN A 240 0.13 -16.81 -9.18
CA GLN A 240 -0.90 -16.04 -8.50
C GLN A 240 -1.61 -16.90 -7.45
N ASP A 241 -1.99 -18.12 -7.79
CA ASP A 241 -2.65 -19.06 -6.87
C ASP A 241 -1.77 -19.34 -5.65
N ALA A 242 -0.48 -19.60 -5.84
CA ALA A 242 0.43 -19.87 -4.73
C ALA A 242 0.57 -18.69 -3.76
N ILE A 243 0.71 -17.46 -4.28
CA ILE A 243 0.80 -16.27 -3.45
C ILE A 243 -0.52 -16.03 -2.70
N VAL A 244 -1.65 -16.06 -3.41
CA VAL A 244 -2.98 -15.82 -2.84
C VAL A 244 -3.34 -16.86 -1.78
N ASP A 245 -3.01 -18.13 -2.00
CA ASP A 245 -3.26 -19.21 -1.03
C ASP A 245 -2.54 -18.97 0.31
N VAL A 246 -1.26 -18.56 0.26
CA VAL A 246 -0.47 -18.26 1.47
C VAL A 246 -1.07 -17.06 2.21
N LEU A 247 -1.33 -15.96 1.49
CA LEU A 247 -1.93 -14.75 2.07
C LEU A 247 -3.28 -15.05 2.73
N ALA A 248 -4.17 -15.75 2.02
CA ALA A 248 -5.49 -16.09 2.53
C ALA A 248 -5.45 -17.07 3.70
N TYR A 249 -4.51 -18.01 3.70
CA TYR A 249 -4.33 -18.91 4.83
C TYR A 249 -3.87 -18.16 6.08
N LYS A 250 -2.80 -17.36 5.97
CA LYS A 250 -2.21 -16.64 7.09
C LYS A 250 -3.16 -15.58 7.66
N ALA A 251 -3.92 -14.89 6.80
CA ALA A 251 -4.96 -13.97 7.26
C ALA A 251 -6.06 -14.66 8.09
N ARG A 252 -6.52 -15.84 7.67
CA ARG A 252 -7.49 -16.64 8.45
C ARG A 252 -6.90 -17.17 9.75
N ALA A 253 -5.62 -17.52 9.75
CA ALA A 253 -4.93 -17.94 10.96
C ALA A 253 -4.81 -16.78 11.96
N ALA A 254 -4.49 -15.57 11.48
CA ALA A 254 -4.43 -14.37 12.31
C ALA A 254 -5.77 -14.02 12.95
N LEU A 255 -6.87 -14.07 12.20
CA LEU A 255 -8.22 -13.89 12.77
C LEU A 255 -8.51 -14.94 13.86
N ALA A 256 -8.18 -16.21 13.61
CA ALA A 256 -8.38 -17.29 14.57
C ALA A 256 -7.53 -17.12 15.85
N GLN A 257 -6.27 -16.68 15.72
CA GLN A 257 -5.37 -16.45 16.86
C GLN A 257 -5.78 -15.23 17.70
N THR A 258 -6.28 -14.17 17.04
CA THR A 258 -6.69 -12.93 17.72
C THR A 258 -8.12 -12.97 18.25
N GLY A 259 -8.96 -13.88 17.74
CA GLY A 259 -10.39 -13.94 18.06
C GLY A 259 -11.22 -12.83 17.40
N LEU A 260 -10.65 -12.09 16.45
CA LEU A 260 -11.31 -11.01 15.72
C LEU A 260 -12.03 -11.55 14.48
N ASP A 261 -13.06 -10.84 14.05
CA ASP A 261 -13.93 -11.20 12.92
C ASP A 261 -13.82 -10.25 11.72
N GLN A 262 -13.09 -9.14 11.86
CA GLN A 262 -12.84 -8.17 10.80
C GLN A 262 -11.41 -8.27 10.26
N LEU A 263 -11.29 -8.45 8.94
CA LEU A 263 -10.04 -8.33 8.20
C LEU A 263 -10.06 -7.08 7.33
N VAL A 264 -9.03 -6.26 7.45
CA VAL A 264 -8.74 -5.15 6.54
C VAL A 264 -7.61 -5.56 5.61
N VAL A 265 -7.72 -5.31 4.31
CA VAL A 265 -6.66 -5.59 3.33
C VAL A 265 -6.28 -4.31 2.61
N ALA A 266 -5.02 -3.90 2.75
CA ALA A 266 -4.51 -2.66 2.15
C ALA A 266 -3.15 -2.88 1.45
N GLY A 267 -2.75 -1.90 0.64
CA GLY A 267 -1.61 -1.98 -0.27
C GLY A 267 -1.97 -2.50 -1.67
N GLY A 268 -1.07 -2.27 -2.63
CA GLY A 268 -1.33 -2.50 -4.06
C GLY A 268 -1.72 -3.94 -4.43
N VAL A 269 -1.20 -4.95 -3.73
CA VAL A 269 -1.57 -6.36 -3.96
C VAL A 269 -3.01 -6.63 -3.50
N GLY A 270 -3.54 -5.81 -2.58
CA GLY A 270 -4.95 -5.83 -2.17
C GLY A 270 -5.94 -5.54 -3.30
N ALA A 271 -5.48 -4.97 -4.44
CA ALA A 271 -6.30 -4.81 -5.65
C ALA A 271 -6.44 -6.11 -6.45
N ASN A 272 -5.69 -7.17 -6.13
CA ASN A 272 -5.75 -8.44 -6.84
C ASN A 272 -7.15 -9.10 -6.69
N ARG A 273 -7.81 -9.35 -7.82
CA ARG A 273 -9.17 -9.89 -7.86
C ARG A 273 -9.30 -11.25 -7.18
N LEU A 274 -8.38 -12.18 -7.46
CA LEU A 274 -8.42 -13.52 -6.88
C LEU A 274 -8.24 -13.47 -5.35
N LEU A 275 -7.33 -12.61 -4.86
CA LEU A 275 -7.15 -12.38 -3.43
C LEU A 275 -8.44 -11.88 -2.77
N ARG A 276 -9.09 -10.87 -3.37
CA ARG A 276 -10.36 -10.32 -2.88
C ARG A 276 -11.45 -11.37 -2.81
N GLU A 277 -11.64 -12.14 -3.89
CA GLU A 277 -12.65 -13.19 -3.97
C GLU A 277 -12.38 -14.31 -2.95
N ARG A 278 -11.13 -14.77 -2.83
CA ARG A 278 -10.72 -15.83 -1.89
C ARG A 278 -10.94 -15.42 -0.44
N LEU A 279 -10.44 -14.26 -0.04
CA LEU A 279 -10.58 -13.77 1.34
C LEU A 279 -12.04 -13.52 1.71
N SER A 280 -12.79 -12.83 0.85
CA SER A 280 -14.22 -12.54 1.08
C SER A 280 -15.02 -13.83 1.26
N ARG A 281 -14.79 -14.83 0.40
CA ARG A 281 -15.45 -16.14 0.52
C ARG A 281 -15.05 -16.87 1.80
N ASP A 282 -13.76 -16.98 2.09
CA ASP A 282 -13.28 -17.86 3.14
C ASP A 282 -13.52 -17.28 4.55
N ILE A 283 -13.49 -15.96 4.69
CA ILE A 283 -13.80 -15.25 5.93
C ILE A 283 -15.31 -15.11 6.12
N GLY A 284 -16.06 -14.82 5.04
CA GLY A 284 -17.52 -14.77 5.08
C GLY A 284 -18.16 -16.09 5.51
N LYS A 285 -17.61 -17.24 5.09
CA LYS A 285 -18.03 -18.58 5.56
C LYS A 285 -17.92 -18.78 7.08
N ARG A 286 -17.11 -17.97 7.75
CA ARG A 286 -16.90 -18.00 9.21
C ARG A 286 -17.65 -16.89 9.94
N GLY A 287 -18.51 -16.14 9.25
CA GLY A 287 -19.26 -15.01 9.81
C GLY A 287 -18.44 -13.71 9.94
N GLY A 288 -17.19 -13.70 9.46
CA GLY A 288 -16.36 -12.50 9.49
C GLY A 288 -16.62 -11.56 8.31
N LYS A 289 -16.04 -10.36 8.37
CA LYS A 289 -16.12 -9.33 7.33
C LYS A 289 -14.74 -9.00 6.80
N VAL A 290 -14.67 -8.71 5.50
CA VAL A 290 -13.44 -8.24 4.86
C VAL A 290 -13.68 -6.87 4.28
N PHE A 291 -12.78 -5.94 4.60
CA PHE A 291 -12.81 -4.56 4.16
C PHE A 291 -11.63 -4.30 3.25
N TYR A 292 -11.92 -3.67 2.13
CA TYR A 292 -10.94 -3.19 1.16
C TYR A 292 -11.18 -1.71 0.98
N PRO A 293 -10.13 -0.89 0.80
CA PRO A 293 -10.35 0.44 0.29
C PRO A 293 -10.85 0.35 -1.16
N ASP A 294 -11.51 1.41 -1.61
CA ASP A 294 -11.74 1.64 -3.03
C ASP A 294 -10.42 1.48 -3.80
N LEU A 295 -10.49 0.96 -5.03
CA LEU A 295 -9.30 0.60 -5.80
C LEU A 295 -8.31 1.76 -5.95
N GLN A 296 -8.82 2.99 -6.08
CA GLN A 296 -8.00 4.21 -6.16
C GLN A 296 -7.20 4.51 -4.87
N PHE A 297 -7.60 3.95 -3.74
CA PHE A 297 -6.92 4.11 -2.45
C PHE A 297 -6.12 2.88 -2.02
N CYS A 298 -6.05 1.82 -2.85
CA CYS A 298 -5.18 0.66 -2.60
C CYS A 298 -3.70 0.96 -2.85
N THR A 299 -3.41 1.82 -3.83
CA THR A 299 -2.06 2.27 -4.17
C THR A 299 -1.72 3.56 -3.43
N ASP A 300 -0.48 3.99 -3.51
CA ASP A 300 0.01 5.18 -2.82
C ASP A 300 -0.79 6.41 -3.27
N ASN A 301 -1.31 7.18 -2.31
CA ASN A 301 -2.19 8.31 -2.58
C ASN A 301 -2.15 9.36 -1.46
N GLY A 302 -2.49 10.61 -1.77
CA GLY A 302 -2.52 11.68 -0.77
C GLY A 302 -3.72 11.59 0.19
N ALA A 303 -4.81 10.91 -0.19
CA ALA A 303 -6.03 10.82 0.59
C ALA A 303 -5.81 10.06 1.90
N MET A 304 -5.08 8.93 1.84
CA MET A 304 -4.73 8.15 3.04
C MET A 304 -3.86 8.95 4.02
N ILE A 305 -2.98 9.82 3.51
CA ILE A 305 -2.10 10.67 4.33
C ILE A 305 -2.87 11.83 4.94
N ALA A 306 -3.73 12.49 4.17
CA ALA A 306 -4.61 13.55 4.68
C ALA A 306 -5.52 13.01 5.79
N PHE A 307 -6.07 11.81 5.59
CA PHE A 307 -6.96 11.14 6.54
C PHE A 307 -6.23 10.71 7.82
N ALA A 308 -5.11 10.00 7.70
CA ALA A 308 -4.30 9.61 8.86
C ALA A 308 -3.82 10.83 9.65
N GLY A 309 -3.42 11.90 8.94
CA GLY A 309 -3.09 13.20 9.51
C GLY A 309 -4.24 13.80 10.31
N ALA A 310 -5.44 13.86 9.74
CA ALA A 310 -6.62 14.39 10.40
C ALA A 310 -6.97 13.59 11.68
N LEU A 311 -6.86 12.26 11.65
CA LEU A 311 -7.10 11.40 12.81
C LEU A 311 -6.05 11.61 13.92
N ARG A 312 -4.77 11.72 13.56
CA ARG A 312 -3.68 12.00 14.50
C ARG A 312 -3.77 13.41 15.09
N LEU A 313 -4.19 14.40 14.31
CA LEU A 313 -4.44 15.77 14.78
C LEU A 313 -5.59 15.83 15.79
N ALA A 314 -6.65 15.03 15.59
CA ALA A 314 -7.73 14.91 16.56
C ALA A 314 -7.24 14.36 17.93
N GLN A 315 -6.10 13.67 17.96
CA GLN A 315 -5.40 13.22 19.16
C GLN A 315 -4.32 14.20 19.67
N GLN A 316 -4.34 15.45 19.22
CA GLN A 316 -3.41 16.53 19.59
C GLN A 316 -1.93 16.28 19.24
N GLN A 317 -1.65 15.54 18.16
CA GLN A 317 -0.27 15.22 17.74
C GLN A 317 0.36 16.22 16.76
N GLY A 318 -0.33 17.30 16.38
CA GLY A 318 0.21 18.35 15.50
C GLY A 318 1.11 19.33 16.23
N ARG A 319 2.19 19.78 15.57
CA ARG A 319 3.13 20.77 16.13
C ARG A 319 3.45 21.87 15.12
N LYS A 320 3.67 23.08 15.62
CA LYS A 320 4.24 24.21 14.87
C LYS A 320 5.78 24.22 14.99
N GLU A 321 6.38 23.07 14.73
CA GLU A 321 7.83 22.85 14.78
C GLU A 321 8.28 22.51 13.36
N TYR A 322 8.49 23.52 12.52
CA TYR A 322 8.77 23.38 11.07
C TYR A 322 10.14 22.77 10.73
N ARG A 323 10.77 22.12 11.71
CA ARG A 323 11.96 21.29 11.53
C ARG A 323 11.49 19.92 11.10
N PHE A 324 12.08 19.39 10.03
CA PHE A 324 11.71 18.07 9.53
C PHE A 324 12.94 17.22 9.26
N ASP A 325 12.75 15.92 9.42
CA ASP A 325 13.59 14.87 8.92
C ASP A 325 12.72 13.90 8.11
N VAL A 326 13.36 12.91 7.50
CA VAL A 326 12.68 11.78 6.85
C VAL A 326 13.25 10.49 7.40
N LYS A 327 12.43 9.44 7.40
CA LYS A 327 12.79 8.12 7.91
C LYS A 327 12.66 7.09 6.80
N PRO A 328 13.66 6.93 5.91
CA PRO A 328 13.60 5.97 4.81
C PRO A 328 13.28 4.54 5.28
N ARG A 329 13.73 4.21 6.49
CA ARG A 329 13.31 3.04 7.26
C ARG A 329 12.64 3.52 8.54
N TRP A 330 11.42 3.07 8.76
CA TRP A 330 10.66 3.37 9.96
C TRP A 330 9.79 2.15 10.26
N ASN A 331 9.94 1.58 11.45
CA ASN A 331 9.12 0.44 11.86
C ASN A 331 7.76 0.95 12.35
N LEU A 332 6.66 0.37 11.84
CA LEU A 332 5.32 0.77 12.25
C LEU A 332 5.08 0.57 13.75
N ALA A 333 5.79 -0.35 14.41
CA ALA A 333 5.68 -0.53 15.86
C ALA A 333 6.23 0.66 16.68
N GLU A 334 6.99 1.58 16.06
CA GLU A 334 7.61 2.73 16.72
C GLU A 334 6.72 3.98 16.72
N ILE A 335 5.51 3.93 16.17
CA ILE A 335 4.64 5.11 16.00
C ILE A 335 3.77 5.39 17.22
N GLY A 336 4.41 5.59 18.37
CA GLY A 336 3.79 6.06 19.63
C GLY A 336 4.09 7.52 19.91
#